data_AF-X1T9C6-F1
#
_entry.id   AF-X1T9C6-F1
#
_cell.length_a   1.000
_cell.length_b   1.000
_cell.length_c   1.000
_cell.angle_alpha   90.00
_cell.angle_beta   90.00
_cell.angle_gamma   90.00
#
_symmetry.space_group_name_H-M   'P 1'
#
loop_
_entity.id
_entity.type
_entity.pdbx_description
1 polymer ?
#
loop_
_entity_poly.entity_id
_entity_poly.type
_entity_poly.pdbx_seq_one_letter_code
_entity_poly.pdbx_strand_id
1 'polypeptide(L)'
;MIFYTNTPGLVVNSKKTNKIIARFDKDGKFETHDPVLIAKMKLHFRNDGIDYKSLNYWDLKKMAEKKGIETHKIKQADLIKALEEGER
;
A
#
# COMPACT_ATOMS: atom_id res chain seq x y z
N MET A 1 4.55 -1.37 0.31
CA MET A 1 3.66 -0.56 -0.57
C MET A 1 4.49 0.51 -1.26
N ILE A 2 4.29 0.69 -2.57
CA ILE A 2 5.10 1.60 -3.39
C ILE A 2 4.28 2.85 -3.73
N PHE A 3 4.85 4.02 -3.44
CA PHE A 3 4.33 5.32 -3.78
C PHE A 3 5.10 5.91 -4.96
N TYR A 4 4.42 6.71 -5.76
CA TYR A 4 4.94 7.37 -6.94
C TYR A 4 4.71 8.87 -6.91
N THR A 5 5.70 9.59 -7.41
CA THR A 5 5.63 11.03 -7.63
C THR A 5 6.21 11.39 -8.99
N ASN A 6 5.72 12.49 -9.56
CA ASN A 6 6.27 13.05 -10.80
C ASN A 6 7.52 13.91 -10.56
N THR A 7 7.97 14.04 -9.29
CA THR A 7 9.13 14.82 -8.90
C THR A 7 10.26 13.90 -8.42
N PRO A 8 11.20 13.52 -9.30
CA PRO A 8 12.36 12.71 -8.95
C PRO A 8 13.15 13.30 -7.78
N GLY A 9 13.58 12.46 -6.83
CA GLY A 9 14.37 12.91 -5.67
C GLY A 9 13.60 13.73 -4.63
N LEU A 10 12.26 13.76 -4.69
CA LEU A 10 11.43 14.44 -3.70
C LEU A 10 11.71 13.92 -2.28
N VAL A 11 11.94 14.83 -1.34
CA VAL A 11 12.09 14.51 0.09
C VAL A 11 10.89 15.05 0.85
N VAL A 12 10.18 14.17 1.54
CA VAL A 12 9.05 14.53 2.39
C VAL A 12 9.51 14.64 3.83
N ASN A 13 9.31 15.81 4.41
CA ASN A 13 9.62 16.10 5.80
C ASN A 13 8.35 16.22 6.63
N SER A 14 8.35 15.65 7.83
CA SER A 14 7.28 15.89 8.79
C SER A 14 7.46 17.26 9.44
N LYS A 15 6.50 18.18 9.24
CA LYS A 15 6.51 19.49 9.91
C LYS A 15 6.52 19.37 11.45
N LYS A 16 5.92 18.31 12.00
CA LYS A 16 5.80 18.12 13.46
C LYS A 16 7.12 17.71 14.12
N THR A 17 7.90 16.85 13.46
CA THR A 17 9.14 16.30 14.03
C THR A 17 10.40 16.85 13.37
N ASN A 18 10.25 17.63 12.29
CA ASN A 18 11.32 18.12 11.43
C ASN A 18 12.26 17.01 10.91
N LYS A 19 11.73 15.79 10.75
CA LYS A 19 12.47 14.63 10.25
C LYS A 19 12.02 14.28 8.84
N ILE A 20 12.96 13.75 8.05
CA ILE A 20 12.67 13.10 6.77
C ILE A 20 11.84 11.86 7.06
N ILE A 21 10.68 11.75 6.41
CA ILE A 21 9.77 10.61 6.54
C ILE A 21 9.64 9.80 5.26
N ALA A 22 9.91 10.39 4.10
CA ALA A 22 10.01 9.68 2.84
C ALA A 22 11.05 10.35 1.93
N ARG A 23 11.77 9.55 1.15
CA ARG A 23 12.68 10.03 0.11
C ARG A 23 12.40 9.21 -1.14
N PHE A 24 11.88 9.88 -2.16
CA PHE A 24 11.64 9.27 -3.46
C PHE A 24 12.97 9.12 -4.21
N ASP A 25 13.12 8.01 -4.91
CA ASP A 25 14.29 7.73 -5.73
C ASP A 25 14.30 8.56 -7.04
N LYS A 26 15.26 8.24 -7.91
CA LYS A 26 15.45 8.92 -9.21
C LYS A 26 14.31 8.64 -10.19
N ASP A 27 13.58 7.54 -9.99
CA ASP A 27 12.41 7.14 -10.77
C ASP A 27 11.11 7.65 -10.14
N GLY A 28 11.20 8.44 -9.07
CA GLY A 28 10.06 8.99 -8.35
C GLY A 28 9.31 7.93 -7.54
N LYS A 29 9.97 6.85 -7.11
CA LYS A 29 9.38 5.77 -6.31
C LYS A 29 9.81 5.84 -4.85
N PHE A 30 8.91 5.45 -3.96
CA PHE A 30 9.18 5.32 -2.54
C PHE A 30 8.46 4.10 -1.98
N GLU A 31 9.22 3.13 -1.48
CA GLU A 31 8.65 1.94 -0.85
C GLU A 31 8.67 2.07 0.68
N THR A 32 7.55 1.74 1.31
CA THR A 32 7.47 1.62 2.76
C THR A 32 6.54 0.49 3.20
N HIS A 33 6.82 -0.04 4.37
CA HIS A 33 6.02 -1.04 5.08
C HIS A 33 5.42 -0.49 6.38
N ASP A 34 5.69 0.79 6.71
CA ASP A 34 5.14 1.42 7.91
C ASP A 34 3.66 1.80 7.68
N PRO A 35 2.70 1.21 8.41
CA PRO A 35 1.27 1.44 8.18
C PRO A 35 0.85 2.88 8.46
N VAL A 36 1.50 3.57 9.41
CA VAL A 36 1.22 4.98 9.73
C VAL A 36 1.71 5.88 8.59
N LEU A 37 2.85 5.55 8.00
CA LEU A 37 3.39 6.28 6.86
C LEU A 37 2.56 6.03 5.61
N ILE A 38 2.16 4.78 5.36
CA ILE A 38 1.27 4.40 4.25
C ILE A 38 -0.03 5.20 4.28
N ALA A 39 -0.70 5.28 5.44
CA ALA A 39 -1.94 6.04 5.59
C ALA A 39 -1.77 7.53 5.24
N LYS A 40 -0.64 8.13 5.63
CA LYS A 40 -0.33 9.54 5.30
C LYS A 40 0.03 9.73 3.84
N MET A 41 0.83 8.85 3.26
CA MET A 41 1.29 8.96 1.88
C MET A 41 0.16 8.71 0.88
N LYS A 42 -0.79 7.80 1.18
CA LYS A 42 -1.99 7.52 0.36
C LYS A 42 -2.82 8.77 0.05
N LEU A 43 -2.81 9.78 0.92
CA LEU A 43 -3.56 11.03 0.73
C LEU A 43 -2.89 11.98 -0.27
N HIS A 44 -1.60 11.83 -0.53
CA HIS A 44 -0.80 12.82 -1.25
C HIS A 44 -0.09 12.28 -2.49
N PHE A 45 0.11 10.96 -2.58
CA PHE A 45 0.89 10.33 -3.63
C PHE A 45 0.11 9.21 -4.32
N ARG A 46 0.36 9.04 -5.63
CA ARG A 46 -0.06 7.83 -6.34
C ARG A 46 0.63 6.62 -5.73
N ASN A 47 0.00 5.46 -5.82
CA ASN A 47 0.56 4.21 -5.33
C ASN A 47 0.11 3.07 -6.24
N ASP A 48 1.02 2.13 -6.47
CA ASP A 48 0.68 0.83 -7.06
C ASP A 48 0.70 -0.18 -5.92
N GLY A 49 -0.40 -0.92 -5.82
CA GLY A 49 -0.56 -1.95 -4.82
C GLY A 49 -1.55 -1.54 -3.73
N ILE A 50 -2.51 -2.43 -3.54
CA ILE A 50 -3.41 -2.38 -2.40
C ILE A 50 -2.65 -2.96 -1.21
N ASP A 51 -2.48 -2.18 -0.14
CA ASP A 51 -1.99 -2.71 1.13
C ASP A 51 -3.06 -3.58 1.78
N TYR A 52 -3.12 -4.84 1.35
CA TYR A 52 -4.06 -5.83 1.81
C TYR A 52 -3.94 -6.09 3.33
N LYS A 53 -2.75 -5.87 3.92
CA LYS A 53 -2.54 -6.04 5.38
C LYS A 53 -3.23 -4.96 6.21
N SER A 54 -3.43 -3.78 5.64
CA SER A 54 -4.15 -2.67 6.30
C SER A 54 -5.67 -2.70 6.07
N LEU A 55 -6.19 -3.63 5.26
CA LEU A 55 -7.62 -3.76 5.00
C LEU A 55 -8.30 -4.65 6.03
N ASN A 56 -9.55 -4.35 6.35
CA ASN A 56 -10.38 -5.25 7.16
C ASN A 56 -10.76 -6.50 6.35
N TYR A 57 -11.17 -7.56 7.04
CA TYR A 57 -11.55 -8.82 6.42
C TYR A 57 -12.66 -8.68 5.35
N TRP A 58 -13.64 -7.80 5.56
CA TRP A 58 -14.75 -7.60 4.63
C TRP A 58 -14.33 -6.95 3.32
N ASP A 59 -13.42 -5.97 3.38
CA ASP A 59 -12.85 -5.32 2.22
C ASP A 59 -11.97 -6.29 1.43
N LEU A 60 -11.16 -7.10 2.14
CA LEU A 60 -10.39 -8.18 1.54
C LEU A 60 -11.28 -9.20 0.83
N LYS A 61 -12.35 -9.64 1.50
CA LYS A 61 -13.31 -10.59 0.93
C LYS A 61 -13.97 -10.04 -0.34
N LYS A 62 -14.45 -8.80 -0.32
CA LYS A 62 -15.07 -8.15 -1.50
C LYS A 62 -14.10 -8.05 -2.68
N MET A 63 -12.83 -7.74 -2.42
CA MET A 63 -11.80 -7.68 -3.48
C MET A 63 -11.49 -9.05 -4.04
N ALA A 64 -11.38 -10.06 -3.18
CA ALA A 64 -11.14 -11.44 -3.57
C ALA A 64 -12.29 -11.98 -4.44
N GLU A 65 -13.54 -11.73 -4.04
CA GLU A 65 -14.73 -12.10 -4.82
C GLU A 65 -14.75 -11.41 -6.20
N LYS A 66 -14.40 -10.12 -6.28
CA LYS A 66 -14.29 -9.39 -7.55
C LYS A 66 -13.23 -9.98 -8.49
N LYS A 67 -12.17 -10.54 -7.92
CA LYS A 67 -11.10 -11.22 -8.68
C LYS A 67 -11.40 -12.70 -8.96
N GLY A 68 -12.57 -13.21 -8.54
CA GLY A 68 -12.96 -14.61 -8.73
C GLY A 68 -12.24 -15.59 -7.78
N ILE A 69 -11.66 -15.10 -6.69
CA ILE A 69 -10.98 -15.91 -5.67
C ILE A 69 -12.04 -16.47 -4.71
N GLU A 70 -11.95 -17.77 -4.39
CA GLU A 70 -12.87 -18.42 -3.46
C GLU A 70 -12.63 -17.95 -2.01
N THR A 71 -13.68 -17.42 -1.37
CA THR A 71 -13.59 -16.79 -0.04
C THR A 71 -14.31 -17.58 1.06
N HIS A 72 -14.70 -18.83 0.79
CA HIS A 72 -15.42 -19.65 1.77
C HIS A 72 -14.46 -20.20 2.84
N LYS A 73 -14.71 -19.84 4.12
CA LYS A 73 -13.91 -20.27 5.30
C LYS A 73 -12.40 -19.96 5.22
N ILE A 74 -11.99 -19.04 4.34
CA ILE A 74 -10.60 -18.61 4.20
C ILE A 74 -10.23 -17.65 5.34
N LYS A 75 -8.98 -17.70 5.82
CA LYS A 75 -8.49 -16.75 6.83
C LYS A 75 -8.06 -15.45 6.16
N GLN A 76 -8.03 -14.37 6.94
CA GLN A 76 -7.59 -13.06 6.44
C GLN A 76 -6.17 -13.11 5.84
N ALA A 77 -5.24 -13.83 6.46
CA ALA A 77 -3.88 -13.98 5.97
C ALA A 77 -3.83 -14.69 4.60
N ASP A 78 -4.64 -15.73 4.41
CA ASP A 78 -4.73 -16.47 3.15
C ASP A 78 -5.40 -15.63 2.05
N LEU A 79 -6.41 -14.81 2.40
CA LEU A 79 -7.01 -13.82 1.47
C LEU A 79 -5.99 -12.79 0.99
N ILE A 80 -5.19 -12.24 1.91
CA ILE A 80 -4.13 -11.29 1.58
C ILE A 80 -3.16 -11.93 0.59
N LYS A 81 -2.71 -13.15 0.87
CA LYS A 81 -1.78 -13.88 0.01
C LYS A 81 -2.36 -14.15 -1.39
N ALA A 82 -3.61 -14.62 -1.47
CA ALA A 82 -4.28 -14.86 -2.74
C ALA A 82 -4.46 -13.59 -3.58
N LEU A 83 -4.73 -12.46 -2.91
CA LEU A 83 -4.85 -11.15 -3.55
C LEU A 83 -3.50 -10.61 -4.04
N GLU A 84 -2.42 -10.84 -3.30
CA GLU A 84 -1.04 -10.49 -3.70
C GLU A 84 -0.55 -11.36 -4.88
N GLU A 85 -0.84 -12.66 -4.87
CA GLU A 85 -0.45 -13.59 -5.96
C GLU A 85 -1.19 -13.30 -7.28
N GLY A 86 -2.42 -12.80 -7.22
CA GLY A 86 -3.22 -12.45 -8.40
C GLY A 86 -2.89 -11.11 -9.07
N GLU A 87 -1.90 -10.34 -8.59
CA GLU A 87 -1.42 -9.09 -9.24
C GLU A 87 -0.12 -9.27 -10.05
N ARG A 88 0.37 -10.50 -10.17
CA ARG A 88 1.65 -10.84 -10.82
C ARG A 88 1.45 -11.39 -12.23
#